data_AF-A0A436CR57-F1
#
_entry.id   AF-A0A436CR57-F1
#
_cell.length_a   1.000
_cell.length_b   1.000
_cell.length_c   1.000
_cell.angle_alpha   90.00
_cell.angle_beta   90.00
_cell.angle_gamma   90.00
#
_symmetry.space_group_name_H-M   'P 1'
#
loop_
_entity.id
_entity.type
_entity.pdbx_description
1 polymer ?
#
loop_
_entity_poly.entity_id
_entity_poly.type
_entity_poly.pdbx_seq_one_letter_code
_entity_poly.pdbx_strand_id
1 'polypeptide(L)'
;HGLFKAGAPESLAGQLALSEVAELIPDIALTARTAGADIVAAAKAFFAVSDAFRIPRVEDAARSITPSDYYDQLALSRATDTIDAARRGIAVAALTGHAKTADPVAAWLDAGGERVARIRERLQALTEGGDITVSRLSVASGLMSDLTGM
;
A
#
# COMPACT_ATOMS: atom_id res chain seq x y z
N HIS A 1 5.92 12.96 -22.53
CA HIS A 1 4.81 12.01 -22.34
C HIS A 1 4.64 11.12 -23.56
N GLY A 2 4.57 9.79 -23.38
CA GLY A 2 4.34 8.84 -24.49
C GLY A 2 3.04 9.10 -25.25
N LEU A 3 1.99 9.51 -24.54
CA LEU A 3 0.67 9.83 -25.12
C LEU A 3 0.69 11.08 -26.02
N PHE A 4 1.44 12.13 -25.64
CA PHE A 4 1.60 13.32 -26.50
C PHE A 4 2.33 12.97 -27.80
N LYS A 5 3.39 12.15 -27.70
CA LYS A 5 4.11 11.63 -28.87
C LYS A 5 3.24 10.72 -29.75
N ALA A 6 2.18 10.13 -29.18
CA ALA A 6 1.19 9.33 -29.90
C ALA A 6 0.00 10.16 -30.45
N GLY A 7 0.02 11.49 -30.31
CA GLY A 7 -0.98 12.40 -30.91
C GLY A 7 -2.07 12.89 -29.97
N ALA A 8 -2.03 12.58 -28.67
CA ALA A 8 -2.96 13.15 -27.70
C ALA A 8 -2.67 14.65 -27.47
N PRO A 9 -3.70 15.50 -27.26
CA PRO A 9 -3.49 16.90 -26.86
C PRO A 9 -2.61 17.00 -25.60
N GLU A 10 -1.71 17.98 -25.56
CA GLU A 10 -0.71 18.12 -24.48
C GLU A 10 -1.35 18.19 -23.09
N SER A 11 -2.44 18.95 -22.95
CA SER A 11 -3.18 19.07 -21.70
C SER A 11 -3.75 17.73 -21.23
N LEU A 12 -4.34 16.94 -22.14
CA LEU A 12 -4.89 15.61 -21.84
C LEU A 12 -3.78 14.61 -21.52
N ALA A 13 -2.68 14.63 -22.30
CA ALA A 13 -1.52 13.79 -22.05
C ALA A 13 -0.90 14.07 -20.68
N GLY A 14 -0.87 15.35 -20.26
CA GLY A 14 -0.44 15.76 -18.93
C GLY A 14 -1.42 15.39 -17.82
N GLN A 15 -2.73 15.44 -18.05
CA GLN A 15 -3.72 14.98 -17.06
C GLN A 15 -3.64 13.46 -16.85
N LEU A 16 -3.58 12.69 -17.94
CA LEU A 16 -3.46 11.23 -17.89
C LEU A 16 -2.15 10.78 -17.25
N ALA A 17 -1.06 11.55 -17.45
CA ALA A 17 0.20 11.34 -16.75
C ALA A 17 0.06 11.36 -15.23
N LEU A 18 -0.77 12.28 -14.74
CA LEU A 18 -0.95 12.52 -13.32
C LEU A 18 -1.97 11.56 -12.71
N SER A 19 -2.81 10.91 -13.52
CA SER A 19 -3.85 9.99 -13.04
C SER A 19 -3.29 8.83 -12.22
N GLU A 20 -2.16 8.23 -12.63
CA GLU A 20 -1.52 7.12 -11.90
C GLU A 20 -1.11 7.52 -10.47
N VAL A 21 -0.62 8.75 -10.30
CA VAL A 21 -0.24 9.27 -8.97
C VAL A 21 -1.46 9.79 -8.21
N ALA A 22 -2.46 10.30 -8.94
CA ALA A 22 -3.69 10.82 -8.37
C ALA A 22 -4.52 9.73 -7.67
N GLU A 23 -4.37 8.47 -8.06
CA GLU A 23 -5.00 7.32 -7.40
C GLU A 23 -4.63 7.22 -5.91
N LEU A 24 -3.44 7.65 -5.51
CA LEU A 24 -2.99 7.60 -4.12
C LEU A 24 -3.54 8.74 -3.25
N ILE A 25 -4.05 9.82 -3.88
CA ILE A 25 -4.48 11.03 -3.16
C ILE A 25 -5.65 10.77 -2.20
N PRO A 26 -6.73 10.07 -2.60
CA PRO A 26 -7.84 9.76 -1.70
C PRO A 26 -7.40 9.02 -0.44
N ASP A 27 -6.45 8.09 -0.57
CA ASP A 27 -5.94 7.30 0.53
C ASP A 27 -5.09 8.13 1.49
N ILE A 28 -4.20 8.96 0.97
CA ILE A 28 -3.41 9.89 1.76
C ILE A 28 -4.33 10.88 2.48
N ALA A 29 -5.37 11.40 1.80
CA ALA A 29 -6.34 12.29 2.39
C ALA A 29 -7.17 11.60 3.50
N LEU A 30 -7.54 10.34 3.30
CA LEU A 30 -8.22 9.55 4.32
C LEU A 30 -7.31 9.31 5.54
N THR A 31 -6.05 8.93 5.32
CA THR A 31 -5.05 8.79 6.40
C THR A 31 -4.88 10.08 7.18
N ALA A 32 -4.75 11.23 6.49
CA ALA A 32 -4.62 12.54 7.13
C ALA A 32 -5.82 12.86 8.03
N ARG A 33 -7.04 12.68 7.49
CA ARG A 33 -8.28 12.93 8.24
C ARG A 33 -8.40 12.01 9.46
N THR A 34 -8.14 10.71 9.29
CA THR A 34 -8.28 9.73 10.38
C THR A 34 -7.22 9.94 11.47
N ALA A 35 -5.98 10.31 11.10
CA ALA A 35 -4.92 10.57 12.07
C ALA A 35 -4.96 11.99 12.68
N GLY A 36 -5.77 12.90 12.14
CA GLY A 36 -5.73 14.33 12.50
C GLY A 36 -4.41 15.01 12.14
N ALA A 37 -3.73 14.54 11.08
CA ALA A 37 -2.41 15.00 10.67
C ALA A 37 -2.46 15.92 9.45
N ASP A 38 -1.39 16.70 9.25
CA ASP A 38 -1.19 17.45 8.00
C ASP A 38 -1.04 16.51 6.80
N ILE A 39 -1.53 16.94 5.62
CA ILE A 39 -1.54 16.12 4.42
C ILE A 39 -0.13 15.71 3.97
N VAL A 40 0.89 16.56 4.18
CA VAL A 40 2.29 16.24 3.83
C VAL A 40 2.85 15.20 4.82
N ALA A 41 2.51 15.31 6.10
CA ALA A 41 2.89 14.30 7.09
C ALA A 41 2.23 12.95 6.80
N ALA A 42 0.94 12.96 6.44
CA ALA A 42 0.22 11.76 6.03
C ALA A 42 0.81 11.13 4.76
N ALA A 43 1.16 11.93 3.75
CA ALA A 43 1.80 11.45 2.53
C ALA A 43 3.14 10.77 2.85
N LYS A 44 4.00 11.41 3.65
CA LYS A 44 5.28 10.85 4.08
C LYS A 44 5.10 9.51 4.81
N ALA A 45 4.17 9.45 5.76
CA ALA A 45 3.89 8.22 6.49
C ALA A 45 3.35 7.13 5.56
N PHE A 46 2.41 7.48 4.67
CA PHE A 46 1.82 6.54 3.72
C PHE A 46 2.87 5.93 2.79
N PHE A 47 3.78 6.74 2.23
CA PHE A 47 4.89 6.25 1.39
C PHE A 47 5.94 5.46 2.19
N ALA A 48 6.28 5.90 3.41
CA ALA A 48 7.22 5.18 4.26
C ALA A 48 6.70 3.77 4.62
N VAL A 49 5.40 3.63 4.87
CA VAL A 49 4.76 2.32 5.05
C VAL A 49 4.82 1.50 3.76
N SER A 50 4.53 2.09 2.60
CA SER A 50 4.65 1.40 1.31
C SER A 50 6.03 0.82 1.08
N ASP A 51 7.07 1.60 1.38
CA ASP A 51 8.45 1.20 1.19
C ASP A 51 8.85 0.12 2.20
N ALA A 52 8.48 0.30 3.47
CA ALA A 52 8.78 -0.65 4.54
C ALA A 52 8.23 -2.05 4.25
N PHE A 53 7.05 -2.13 3.63
CA PHE A 53 6.36 -3.38 3.28
C PHE A 53 6.42 -3.73 1.79
N ARG A 54 7.15 -2.96 0.97
CA ARG A 54 7.27 -3.13 -0.49
C ARG A 54 5.92 -3.26 -1.21
N ILE A 55 4.92 -2.51 -0.78
CA ILE A 55 3.56 -2.57 -1.29
C ILE A 55 3.47 -2.41 -2.82
N PRO A 56 4.23 -1.50 -3.48
CA PRO A 56 4.18 -1.39 -4.94
C PRO A 56 4.51 -2.70 -5.67
N ARG A 57 5.43 -3.52 -5.12
CA ARG A 57 5.75 -4.83 -5.69
C ARG A 57 4.60 -5.82 -5.53
N VAL A 58 3.87 -5.75 -4.43
CA VAL A 58 2.69 -6.59 -4.18
C VAL A 58 1.57 -6.19 -5.15
N GLU A 59 1.34 -4.89 -5.35
CA GLU A 59 0.36 -4.35 -6.30
C GLU A 59 0.71 -4.72 -7.75
N ASP A 60 1.97 -4.58 -8.16
CA ASP A 60 2.46 -5.00 -9.49
C ASP A 60 2.22 -6.50 -9.72
N ALA A 61 2.53 -7.31 -8.70
CA ALA A 61 2.34 -8.74 -8.74
C ALA A 61 0.84 -9.10 -8.80
N ALA A 62 -0.01 -8.44 -8.01
CA ALA A 62 -1.46 -8.63 -8.05
C ALA A 62 -2.04 -8.29 -9.43
N ARG A 63 -1.58 -7.22 -10.08
CA ARG A 63 -1.97 -6.83 -11.45
C ARG A 63 -1.60 -7.86 -12.51
N SER A 64 -0.60 -8.70 -12.26
CA SER A 64 -0.17 -9.77 -13.18
C SER A 64 -1.02 -11.04 -13.09
N ILE A 65 -1.83 -11.20 -12.02
CA ILE A 65 -2.67 -12.37 -11.82
C ILE A 65 -3.82 -12.34 -12.82
N THR A 66 -4.01 -13.46 -13.53
CA THR A 66 -5.22 -13.71 -14.33
C THR A 66 -6.14 -14.64 -13.53
N PRO A 67 -7.26 -14.14 -12.97
CA PRO A 67 -8.19 -14.94 -12.18
C PRO A 67 -8.84 -16.06 -13.01
N SER A 68 -9.00 -17.25 -12.42
CA SER A 68 -9.53 -18.41 -13.14
C SER A 68 -11.07 -18.43 -13.22
N ASP A 69 -11.74 -17.82 -12.24
CA ASP A 69 -13.19 -17.72 -12.16
C ASP A 69 -13.65 -16.42 -11.46
N TYR A 70 -14.97 -16.30 -11.26
CA TYR A 70 -15.58 -15.16 -10.57
C TYR A 70 -15.13 -15.02 -9.11
N TYR A 71 -14.97 -16.12 -8.37
CA TYR A 71 -14.60 -16.09 -6.97
C TYR A 71 -13.13 -15.74 -6.78
N ASP A 72 -12.26 -16.16 -7.69
CA ASP A 72 -10.87 -15.73 -7.74
C ASP A 72 -10.76 -14.22 -7.99
N GLN A 73 -11.58 -13.65 -8.88
CA GLN A 73 -11.64 -12.19 -9.09
C GLN A 73 -12.06 -11.47 -7.82
N LEU A 74 -13.09 -11.97 -7.14
CA LEU A 74 -13.57 -11.42 -5.88
C LEU A 74 -12.52 -11.52 -4.78
N ALA A 75 -11.81 -12.64 -4.69
CA ALA A 75 -10.75 -12.86 -3.71
C ALA A 75 -9.53 -11.95 -3.97
N LEU A 76 -9.13 -11.77 -5.24
CA LEU A 76 -8.08 -10.84 -5.66
C LEU A 76 -8.43 -9.39 -5.28
N SER A 77 -9.65 -8.94 -5.62
CA SER A 77 -10.14 -7.60 -5.26
C SER A 77 -10.14 -7.40 -3.74
N ARG A 78 -10.73 -8.34 -2.98
CA ARG A 78 -10.76 -8.25 -1.52
C ARG A 78 -9.36 -8.24 -0.89
N ALA A 79 -8.44 -9.04 -1.41
CA ALA A 79 -7.08 -9.07 -0.89
C ALA A 79 -6.36 -7.75 -1.12
N THR A 80 -6.54 -7.14 -2.30
CA THR A 80 -5.99 -5.81 -2.62
C THR A 80 -6.59 -4.73 -1.72
N ASP A 81 -7.91 -4.68 -1.60
CA ASP A 81 -8.61 -3.72 -0.72
C ASP A 81 -8.14 -3.82 0.74
N THR A 82 -7.91 -5.04 1.20
CA THR A 82 -7.43 -5.33 2.56
C THR A 82 -5.99 -4.84 2.76
N ILE A 83 -5.12 -5.00 1.76
CA ILE A 83 -3.75 -4.47 1.81
C ILE A 83 -3.76 -2.95 1.87
N ASP A 84 -4.60 -2.29 1.08
CA ASP A 84 -4.70 -0.82 1.06
C ASP A 84 -5.26 -0.28 2.38
N ALA A 85 -6.28 -0.94 2.92
CA ALA A 85 -6.81 -0.63 4.25
C ALA A 85 -5.74 -0.81 5.33
N ALA A 86 -4.96 -1.89 5.27
CA ALA A 86 -3.89 -2.15 6.21
C ALA A 86 -2.78 -1.09 6.11
N ARG A 87 -2.36 -0.72 4.91
CA ARG A 87 -1.37 0.36 4.65
C ARG A 87 -1.82 1.67 5.28
N ARG A 88 -3.08 2.08 5.06
CA ARG A 88 -3.65 3.28 5.69
C ARG A 88 -3.69 3.16 7.21
N GLY A 89 -4.12 2.01 7.74
CA GLY A 89 -4.22 1.75 9.17
C GLY A 89 -2.86 1.82 9.87
N ILE A 90 -1.82 1.24 9.30
CA ILE A 90 -0.44 1.32 9.82
C ILE A 90 0.05 2.78 9.80
N ALA A 91 -0.18 3.52 8.71
CA ALA A 91 0.21 4.92 8.63
C ALA A 91 -0.51 5.77 9.69
N VAL A 92 -1.82 5.52 9.91
CA VAL A 92 -2.59 6.16 10.99
C VAL A 92 -2.01 5.80 12.36
N ALA A 93 -1.76 4.52 12.63
CA ALA A 93 -1.21 4.07 13.91
C ALA A 93 0.16 4.67 14.22
N ALA A 94 1.03 4.79 13.21
CA ALA A 94 2.31 5.46 13.32
C ALA A 94 2.15 6.95 13.65
N LEU A 95 1.29 7.65 12.90
CA LEU A 95 1.07 9.09 13.09
C LEU A 95 0.43 9.42 14.45
N THR A 96 -0.49 8.59 14.94
CA THR A 96 -1.17 8.84 16.23
C THR A 96 -0.33 8.37 17.42
N GLY A 97 0.35 7.23 17.31
CA GLY A 97 1.19 6.67 18.37
C GLY A 97 2.53 7.38 18.55
N HIS A 98 3.08 7.97 17.48
CA HIS A 98 4.42 8.56 17.46
C HIS A 98 4.46 9.99 16.90
N ALA A 99 3.37 10.76 17.04
CA ALA A 99 3.21 12.11 16.49
C ALA A 99 4.33 13.11 16.82
N LYS A 100 5.04 12.90 17.93
CA LYS A 100 6.12 13.79 18.43
C LYS A 100 7.51 13.40 17.93
N THR A 101 7.63 12.30 17.19
CA THR A 101 8.90 11.82 16.65
C THR A 101 9.16 12.43 15.28
N ALA A 102 10.44 12.55 14.92
CA ALA A 102 10.82 13.06 13.59
C ALA A 102 10.43 12.08 12.46
N ASP A 103 10.39 10.78 12.77
CA ASP A 103 9.94 9.72 11.86
C ASP A 103 8.96 8.79 12.60
N PRO A 104 7.65 9.07 12.52
CA PRO A 104 6.63 8.27 13.17
C PRO A 104 6.56 6.82 12.69
N VAL A 105 6.89 6.56 11.42
CA VAL A 105 6.81 5.21 10.85
C VAL A 105 8.01 4.38 11.32
N ALA A 106 9.22 4.95 11.33
CA ALA A 106 10.37 4.26 11.91
C ALA A 106 10.13 3.94 13.39
N ALA A 107 9.61 4.89 14.16
CA ALA A 107 9.29 4.67 15.57
C ALA A 107 8.23 3.58 15.78
N TRP A 108 7.23 3.51 14.91
CA TRP A 108 6.21 2.45 14.94
C TRP A 108 6.79 1.07 14.59
N LEU A 109 7.67 1.00 13.58
CA LEU A 109 8.36 -0.23 13.19
C LEU A 109 9.23 -0.76 14.34
N ASP A 110 10.00 0.13 14.98
CA ASP A 110 10.85 -0.21 16.12
C ASP A 110 10.03 -0.68 17.32
N ALA A 111 8.92 -0.01 17.62
CA ALA A 111 8.00 -0.40 18.69
C ALA A 111 7.35 -1.76 18.44
N GLY A 112 7.05 -2.09 17.18
CA GLY A 112 6.51 -3.40 16.78
C GLY A 112 7.53 -4.55 16.81
N GLY A 113 8.82 -4.23 16.79
CA GLY A 113 9.93 -5.17 17.00
C GLY A 113 9.87 -6.43 16.15
N GLU A 114 10.14 -7.58 16.77
CA GLU A 114 10.27 -8.87 16.08
C GLU A 114 8.98 -9.31 15.36
N ARG A 115 7.80 -8.92 15.87
CA ARG A 115 6.52 -9.29 15.24
C ARG A 115 6.39 -8.66 13.86
N VAL A 116 6.65 -7.35 13.78
CA VAL A 116 6.60 -6.61 12.51
C VAL A 116 7.70 -7.10 11.57
N ALA A 117 8.91 -7.33 12.08
CA ALA A 117 10.00 -7.88 11.28
C ALA A 117 9.64 -9.23 10.63
N ARG A 118 9.06 -10.17 11.38
CA ARG A 118 8.62 -11.47 10.83
C ARG A 118 7.54 -11.34 9.77
N ILE A 119 6.61 -10.40 9.92
CA ILE A 119 5.56 -10.17 8.91
C ILE A 119 6.17 -9.59 7.63
N ARG A 120 7.11 -8.64 7.75
CA ARG A 120 7.84 -8.07 6.61
C ARG A 120 8.62 -9.12 5.84
N GLU A 121 9.34 -10.00 6.55
CA GLU A 121 10.09 -11.11 5.94
C GLU A 121 9.16 -12.08 5.20
N ARG A 122 8.02 -12.45 5.79
CA ARG A 122 7.03 -13.32 5.14
C ARG A 122 6.43 -12.67 3.89
N LEU A 123 6.08 -11.38 3.96
CA LEU A 123 5.57 -10.64 2.81
C LEU A 123 6.60 -10.56 1.68
N GLN A 124 7.88 -10.36 2.03
CA GLN A 124 8.98 -10.41 1.08
C GLN A 124 9.12 -11.80 0.44
N ALA A 125 9.09 -12.87 1.23
CA ALA A 125 9.18 -14.23 0.69
C ALA A 125 8.03 -14.58 -0.26
N LEU A 126 6.82 -14.06 -0.01
CA LEU A 126 5.66 -14.25 -0.89
C LEU A 126 5.79 -13.55 -2.24
N THR A 127 6.53 -12.45 -2.30
CA THR A 127 6.77 -11.68 -3.55
C THR A 127 8.02 -12.15 -4.31
N GLU A 128 8.98 -12.79 -3.64
CA GLU A 128 10.23 -13.27 -4.25
C GLU A 128 10.21 -14.79 -4.57
N GLY A 129 9.37 -15.58 -3.91
CA GLY A 129 9.37 -17.06 -3.94
C GLY A 129 8.58 -17.74 -5.06
N GLY A 130 8.49 -17.14 -6.25
CA GLY A 130 7.81 -17.70 -7.43
C GLY A 130 6.46 -17.05 -7.74
N ASP A 131 5.68 -17.65 -8.66
CA ASP A 131 4.46 -17.07 -9.19
C ASP A 131 3.48 -16.64 -8.08
N ILE A 132 3.06 -15.39 -8.15
CA ILE A 132 2.04 -14.87 -7.25
C ILE A 132 0.68 -15.45 -7.65
N THR A 133 -0.06 -15.94 -6.66
CA THR A 133 -1.40 -16.51 -6.86
C THR A 133 -2.40 -15.76 -5.98
N VAL A 134 -3.69 -15.89 -6.30
CA VAL A 134 -4.78 -15.34 -5.47
C VAL A 134 -4.65 -15.80 -4.02
N SER A 135 -4.28 -17.07 -3.79
CA SER A 135 -4.05 -17.62 -2.45
C SER A 135 -2.87 -16.96 -1.73
N ARG A 136 -1.73 -16.74 -2.41
CA ARG A 136 -0.58 -16.05 -1.80
C ARG A 136 -0.90 -14.61 -1.46
N LEU A 137 -1.65 -13.91 -2.32
CA LEU A 137 -2.08 -12.54 -2.06
C LEU A 137 -3.07 -12.46 -0.89
N SER A 138 -3.96 -13.45 -0.77
CA SER A 138 -4.90 -13.55 0.36
C SER A 138 -4.18 -13.79 1.70
N VAL A 139 -3.08 -14.54 1.68
CA VAL A 139 -2.22 -14.70 2.87
C VAL A 139 -1.49 -13.40 3.18
N ALA A 140 -0.93 -12.72 2.17
CA ALA A 140 -0.27 -11.43 2.33
C ALA A 140 -1.22 -10.38 2.93
N SER A 141 -2.47 -10.32 2.46
CA SER A 141 -3.47 -9.38 2.97
C SER A 141 -3.84 -9.66 4.43
N GLY A 142 -3.99 -10.94 4.81
CA GLY A 142 -4.19 -11.33 6.22
C GLY A 142 -3.03 -10.90 7.12
N LEU A 143 -1.78 -11.16 6.69
CA LEU A 143 -0.58 -10.76 7.44
C LEU A 143 -0.49 -9.23 7.63
N MET A 144 -0.85 -8.46 6.61
CA MET A 144 -0.91 -7.00 6.66
C MET A 144 -2.03 -6.52 7.61
N SER A 145 -3.21 -7.12 7.54
CA SER A 145 -4.35 -6.77 8.39
C SER A 145 -4.05 -6.99 9.88
N ASP A 146 -3.36 -8.08 10.21
CA ASP A 146 -2.96 -8.42 11.59
C ASP A 146 -2.11 -7.31 12.27
N LEU A 147 -1.44 -6.46 11.48
CA LEU A 147 -0.67 -5.32 11.98
C LEU A 147 -1.54 -4.15 12.43
N THR A 148 -2.75 -4.03 11.89
CA THR A 148 -3.68 -2.93 12.21
C THR A 148 -4.64 -3.25 13.35
N GLY A 149 -4.78 -4.52 13.73
CA GLY A 149 -5.51 -4.93 14.93
C GLY A 149 -4.72 -4.78 16.24
N MET A 150 -3.67 -3.96 16.24
CA MET A 150 -2.82 -3.63 17.41
C MET A 150 -3.27 -2.33 18.07
#